data_AF-A0A939FH96-F1
#
_entry.id   AF-A0A939FH96-F1
#
_cell.length_a   1.000
_cell.length_b   1.000
_cell.length_c   1.000
_cell.angle_alpha   90.00
_cell.angle_beta   90.00
_cell.angle_gamma   90.00
#
_symmetry.space_group_name_H-M   'P 1'
#
loop_
_entity.id
_entity.type
_entity.pdbx_description
1 polymer ?
#
loop_
_entity_poly.entity_id
_entity_poly.type
_entity_poly.pdbx_seq_one_letter_code
_entity_poly.pdbx_strand_id
1 'polypeptide(L)'
;MSEPTVPDPAWWQADPDRWELLAFDGRYDAEGLPYDAGWKDREEVLDLLLADPGPCSADFARFLLRQEILGHGHAWGYSDRIGMAALLVAEQRRIEDVWLLWDAKSRSFDTFCGLPDAFLVVNGVERTLEYIRGSDDSGRDWCLEFLDGMASVTDEAVAEKLVRIREYYGELRELRSDEPA
;
A
#
# COMPACT_ATOMS: atom_id res chain seq x y z
N MET A 1 16.60 20.89 1.96
CA MET A 1 15.56 20.24 2.78
C MET A 1 14.46 21.24 2.96
N SER A 2 13.40 21.16 2.15
CA SER A 2 12.16 21.87 2.44
C SER A 2 11.56 21.26 3.72
N GLU A 3 11.03 22.09 4.62
CA GLU A 3 10.30 21.57 5.78
C GLU A 3 9.10 20.76 5.29
N PRO A 4 8.77 19.63 5.94
CA PRO A 4 7.61 18.86 5.56
C PRO A 4 6.34 19.71 5.67
N THR A 5 5.50 19.67 4.64
CA THR A 5 4.23 20.38 4.59
C THR A 5 3.14 19.68 5.37
N VAL A 6 3.32 18.39 5.71
CA VAL A 6 2.44 17.61 6.59
C VAL A 6 3.03 17.41 8.00
N PRO A 7 2.18 17.25 9.03
CA PRO A 7 2.63 16.88 10.38
C PRO A 7 3.40 15.55 10.42
N ASP A 8 4.23 15.38 11.46
CA ASP A 8 5.01 14.17 11.68
C ASP A 8 4.14 12.91 11.89
N PRO A 9 4.68 11.70 11.65
CA PRO A 9 3.95 10.45 11.86
C PRO A 9 3.35 10.26 13.26
N ALA A 10 3.95 10.82 14.32
CA ALA A 10 3.44 10.69 15.68
C ALA A 10 2.16 11.52 15.89
N TRP A 11 2.04 12.66 15.20
CA TRP A 11 0.85 13.50 15.20
C TRP A 11 -0.36 12.77 14.62
N TRP A 12 -0.18 12.02 13.52
CA TRP A 12 -1.24 11.21 12.92
C TRP A 12 -1.65 10.03 13.79
N GLN A 13 -0.70 9.42 14.49
CA GLN A 13 -0.95 8.26 15.34
C GLN A 13 -1.59 8.59 16.68
N ALA A 14 -1.41 9.82 17.17
CA ALA A 14 -1.97 10.26 18.43
C ALA A 14 -3.51 10.34 18.43
N ASP A 15 -4.14 10.43 17.25
CA ASP A 15 -5.55 10.75 17.12
C ASP A 15 -6.11 10.29 15.75
N PRO A 16 -6.85 9.16 15.72
CA PRO A 16 -7.42 8.61 14.48
C PRO A 16 -8.40 9.53 13.76
N ASP A 17 -9.05 10.47 14.46
CA ASP A 17 -9.99 11.41 13.82
C ASP A 17 -9.29 12.32 12.80
N ARG A 18 -7.97 12.46 12.90
CA ARG A 18 -7.16 13.24 11.96
C ARG A 18 -7.01 12.54 10.62
N TRP A 19 -7.15 11.22 10.55
CA TRP A 19 -6.94 10.47 9.31
C TRP A 19 -7.90 10.92 8.20
N GLU A 20 -9.06 11.45 8.55
CA GLU A 20 -10.02 12.05 7.60
C GLU A 20 -9.42 13.20 6.78
N LEU A 21 -8.39 13.89 7.27
CA LEU A 21 -7.68 14.91 6.50
C LEU A 21 -6.93 14.33 5.28
N LEU A 22 -6.63 13.04 5.34
CA LEU A 22 -5.95 12.29 4.29
C LEU A 22 -6.94 11.51 3.41
N ALA A 23 -8.23 11.48 3.76
CA ALA A 23 -9.21 10.68 3.04
C ALA A 23 -9.30 11.08 1.55
N PHE A 24 -9.53 10.09 0.70
CA PHE A 24 -9.78 10.34 -0.71
C PHE A 24 -11.08 11.15 -0.87
N ASP A 25 -10.98 12.35 -1.45
CA ASP A 25 -12.10 13.30 -1.55
C ASP A 25 -13.16 12.86 -2.59
N GLY A 26 -12.76 12.07 -3.60
CA GLY A 26 -13.68 11.52 -4.60
C GLY A 26 -14.47 12.56 -5.40
N ARG A 27 -13.97 13.81 -5.45
CA ARG A 27 -14.60 14.89 -6.19
C ARG A 27 -14.26 14.80 -7.67
N TYR A 28 -14.96 15.60 -8.45
CA TYR A 28 -14.63 15.85 -9.84
C TYR A 28 -14.17 17.31 -9.99
N ASP A 29 -13.15 17.54 -10.81
CA ASP A 29 -12.74 18.88 -11.21
C ASP A 29 -13.74 19.53 -12.18
N ALA A 30 -13.41 20.73 -12.68
CA ALA A 30 -14.30 21.48 -13.58
C ALA A 30 -14.52 20.76 -14.92
N GLU A 31 -13.62 19.85 -15.29
CA GLU A 31 -13.63 19.04 -16.49
C GLU A 31 -14.34 17.69 -16.28
N GLY A 32 -14.81 17.41 -15.06
CA GLY A 32 -15.47 16.15 -14.71
C GLY A 32 -14.49 14.99 -14.52
N LEU A 33 -13.21 15.27 -14.32
CA LEU A 33 -12.18 14.27 -14.01
C LEU A 33 -12.07 14.08 -12.50
N PRO A 34 -11.82 12.84 -12.03
CA PRO A 34 -11.61 12.57 -10.62
C PRO A 34 -10.47 13.40 -10.03
N TYR A 35 -10.75 14.09 -8.93
CA TYR A 35 -9.81 14.94 -8.21
C TYR A 35 -9.75 14.55 -6.73
N ASP A 36 -8.55 14.62 -6.17
CA ASP A 36 -8.27 14.26 -4.80
C ASP A 36 -7.35 15.31 -4.17
N ALA A 37 -7.89 16.22 -3.37
CA ALA A 37 -7.09 17.30 -2.79
C ALA A 37 -5.98 16.77 -1.86
N GLY A 38 -6.22 15.66 -1.15
CA GLY A 38 -5.32 15.10 -0.14
C GLY A 38 -4.22 14.20 -0.69
N TRP A 39 -4.14 14.06 -2.02
CA TRP A 39 -3.27 13.08 -2.67
C TRP A 39 -1.78 13.34 -2.39
N LYS A 40 -1.36 14.61 -2.35
CA LYS A 40 0.01 15.04 -2.05
C LYS A 40 0.34 14.84 -0.57
N ASP A 41 -0.57 15.24 0.31
CA ASP A 41 -0.40 15.07 1.75
C ASP A 41 -0.25 13.59 2.11
N ARG A 42 -1.03 12.71 1.49
CA ARG A 42 -0.85 11.26 1.64
C ARG A 42 0.49 10.75 1.14
N GLU A 43 0.96 11.25 -0.01
CA GLU A 43 2.28 10.87 -0.53
C GLU A 43 3.39 11.24 0.46
N GLU A 44 3.34 12.47 0.98
CA GLU A 44 4.34 12.95 1.93
C GLU A 44 4.29 12.17 3.25
N VAL A 45 3.10 11.84 3.77
CA VAL A 45 2.95 10.98 4.94
C VAL A 45 3.53 9.58 4.69
N LEU A 46 3.28 9.00 3.52
CA LEU A 46 3.86 7.70 3.14
C LEU A 46 5.40 7.78 3.08
N ASP A 47 5.96 8.83 2.50
CA ASP A 47 7.41 9.06 2.45
C ASP A 47 8.02 9.17 3.85
N LEU A 48 7.39 9.90 4.77
CA LEU A 48 7.82 10.03 6.16
C LEU A 48 7.78 8.68 6.90
N LEU A 49 6.71 7.90 6.72
CA LEU A 49 6.57 6.55 7.30
C LEU A 49 7.58 5.55 6.73
N LEU A 50 8.01 5.73 5.48
CA LEU A 50 9.06 4.91 4.88
C LEU A 50 10.46 5.34 5.34
N ALA A 51 10.65 6.62 5.66
CA ALA A 51 11.91 7.17 6.16
C ALA A 51 12.23 6.78 7.60
N ASP A 52 11.22 6.80 8.48
CA ASP A 52 11.36 6.44 9.88
C ASP A 52 10.66 5.10 10.16
N PRO A 53 11.40 4.02 10.44
CA PRO A 53 10.83 2.73 10.84
C PRO A 53 10.21 2.74 12.25
N GLY A 54 9.97 3.92 12.82
CA GLY A 54 9.10 4.10 13.98
C GLY A 54 7.76 3.36 13.82
N PRO A 55 7.06 3.07 14.93
CA PRO A 55 5.84 2.29 14.86
C PRO A 55 4.83 3.05 14.02
N CYS A 56 4.43 2.53 12.87
CA CYS A 56 3.19 2.90 12.19
C CYS A 56 2.13 1.93 12.69
N SER A 57 1.05 2.43 13.30
CA SER A 57 -0.03 1.54 13.71
C SER A 57 -0.60 0.78 12.50
N ALA A 58 -0.88 -0.52 12.68
CA ALA A 58 -1.43 -1.35 11.60
C ALA A 58 -2.75 -0.80 11.05
N ASP A 59 -3.57 -0.16 11.90
CA ASP A 59 -4.83 0.43 11.48
C ASP A 59 -4.62 1.68 10.62
N PHE A 60 -3.60 2.50 10.90
CA PHE A 60 -3.25 3.63 10.06
C PHE A 60 -2.69 3.21 8.70
N ALA A 61 -1.82 2.20 8.66
CA ALA A 61 -1.34 1.61 7.41
C ALA A 61 -2.49 1.07 6.56
N ARG A 62 -3.42 0.33 7.18
CA ARG A 62 -4.65 -0.16 6.52
C ARG A 62 -5.53 0.99 6.04
N PHE A 63 -5.65 2.08 6.80
CA PHE A 63 -6.38 3.28 6.38
C PHE A 63 -5.77 3.87 5.11
N LEU A 64 -4.46 4.14 5.08
CA LEU A 64 -3.78 4.74 3.92
C LEU A 64 -3.95 3.87 2.67
N LEU A 65 -3.77 2.55 2.78
CA LEU A 65 -3.96 1.65 1.64
C LEU A 65 -5.40 1.69 1.11
N ARG A 66 -6.42 1.76 1.97
CA ARG A 66 -7.82 1.90 1.52
C ARG A 66 -8.04 3.19 0.73
N GLN A 67 -7.44 4.30 1.15
CA GLN A 67 -7.57 5.57 0.41
C GLN A 67 -6.93 5.47 -0.98
N GLU A 68 -5.77 4.82 -1.09
CA GLU A 68 -5.11 4.61 -2.37
C GLU A 68 -5.89 3.65 -3.29
N ILE A 69 -6.54 2.61 -2.73
CA ILE A 69 -7.45 1.73 -3.48
C ILE A 69 -8.64 2.51 -4.05
N LEU A 70 -9.24 3.39 -3.24
CA LEU A 70 -10.35 4.25 -3.67
C LEU A 70 -9.90 5.17 -4.81
N GLY A 71 -8.75 5.83 -4.67
CA GLY A 71 -8.18 6.70 -5.71
C GLY A 71 -7.86 5.97 -7.02
N HIS A 72 -7.31 4.76 -6.95
CA HIS A 72 -7.01 3.93 -8.13
C HIS A 72 -8.23 3.44 -8.89
N GLY A 73 -9.43 3.46 -8.28
CA GLY A 73 -10.66 3.16 -9.02
C GLY A 73 -10.98 4.14 -10.15
N HIS A 74 -10.29 5.28 -10.17
CA HIS A 74 -10.61 6.44 -10.98
C HIS A 74 -9.41 6.96 -11.80
N ALA A 75 -8.22 6.43 -11.57
CA ALA A 75 -6.99 6.78 -12.28
C ALA A 75 -6.58 5.69 -13.26
N TRP A 76 -5.92 6.08 -14.36
CA TRP A 76 -5.28 5.15 -15.29
C TRP A 76 -3.78 5.11 -14.99
N GLY A 77 -3.18 3.92 -14.93
CA GLY A 77 -1.76 3.74 -14.68
C GLY A 77 -1.42 3.47 -13.21
N TYR A 78 -0.30 2.79 -13.00
CA TYR A 78 0.24 2.49 -11.67
C TYR A 78 0.76 3.77 -10.97
N SER A 79 0.49 3.90 -9.68
CA SER A 79 1.04 4.98 -8.84
C SER A 79 1.84 4.36 -7.71
N ASP A 80 3.06 4.83 -7.47
CA ASP A 80 3.92 4.31 -6.41
C ASP A 80 3.30 4.38 -5.02
N ARG A 81 2.39 5.34 -4.79
CA ARG A 81 1.72 5.52 -3.50
C ARG A 81 0.94 4.30 -3.05
N ILE A 82 0.23 3.61 -3.95
CA ILE A 82 -0.47 2.36 -3.58
C ILE A 82 0.53 1.27 -3.22
N GLY A 83 1.69 1.23 -3.87
CA GLY A 83 2.76 0.29 -3.54
C GLY A 83 3.47 0.60 -2.23
N MET A 84 3.71 1.88 -1.93
CA MET A 84 4.22 2.34 -0.63
C MET A 84 3.26 1.99 0.50
N ALA A 85 1.97 2.28 0.34
CA ALA A 85 0.93 1.94 1.32
C ALA A 85 0.79 0.41 1.49
N ALA A 86 0.86 -0.35 0.40
CA ALA A 86 0.82 -1.81 0.44
C ALA A 86 2.04 -2.39 1.15
N LEU A 87 3.24 -1.82 0.96
CA LEU A 87 4.44 -2.22 1.70
C LEU A 87 4.24 -2.03 3.21
N LEU A 88 3.75 -0.86 3.65
CA LEU A 88 3.52 -0.56 5.06
C LEU A 88 2.55 -1.56 5.71
N VAL A 89 1.50 -1.98 4.99
CA VAL A 89 0.56 -3.01 5.43
C VAL A 89 1.23 -4.39 5.47
N ALA A 90 1.96 -4.76 4.42
CA ALA A 90 2.67 -6.03 4.33
C ALA A 90 3.72 -6.21 5.46
N GLU A 91 4.41 -5.13 5.85
CA GLU A 91 5.37 -5.14 6.95
C GLU A 91 4.74 -5.40 8.32
N GLN A 92 3.44 -5.15 8.51
CA GLN A 92 2.72 -5.48 9.75
C GLN A 92 2.59 -6.99 9.98
N ARG A 93 2.72 -7.79 8.92
CA ARG A 93 2.64 -9.27 8.97
C ARG A 93 1.41 -9.77 9.74
N ARG A 94 0.26 -9.14 9.47
CA ARG A 94 -1.05 -9.65 9.92
C ARG A 94 -1.62 -10.52 8.82
N ILE A 95 -2.02 -11.73 9.16
CA ILE A 95 -2.51 -12.68 8.15
C ILE A 95 -3.81 -12.20 7.52
N GLU A 96 -4.63 -11.47 8.28
CA GLU A 96 -5.92 -10.94 7.83
C GLU A 96 -5.77 -9.82 6.79
N ASP A 97 -4.60 -9.19 6.70
CA ASP A 97 -4.32 -8.11 5.75
C ASP A 97 -4.19 -8.63 4.31
N VAL A 98 -4.08 -9.95 4.10
CA VAL A 98 -4.03 -10.56 2.76
C VAL A 98 -5.20 -10.14 1.89
N TRP A 99 -6.40 -9.98 2.46
CA TRP A 99 -7.59 -9.56 1.71
C TRP A 99 -7.54 -8.10 1.30
N LEU A 100 -6.97 -7.23 2.14
CA LEU A 100 -6.77 -5.83 1.78
C LEU A 100 -5.69 -5.68 0.71
N LEU A 101 -4.61 -6.46 0.81
CA LEU A 101 -3.55 -6.50 -0.20
C LEU A 101 -4.05 -7.11 -1.52
N TRP A 102 -4.93 -8.11 -1.45
CA TRP A 102 -5.60 -8.68 -2.62
C TRP A 102 -6.53 -7.68 -3.29
N ASP A 103 -7.33 -6.94 -2.52
CA ASP A 103 -8.18 -5.85 -3.05
C ASP A 103 -7.34 -4.80 -3.77
N ALA A 104 -6.21 -4.38 -3.18
CA ALA A 104 -5.27 -3.47 -3.82
C ALA A 104 -4.71 -4.01 -5.13
N LYS A 105 -4.24 -5.27 -5.14
CA LYS A 105 -3.66 -5.89 -6.33
C LYS A 105 -4.70 -6.05 -7.44
N SER A 106 -5.88 -6.55 -7.10
CA SER A 106 -6.95 -6.84 -8.04
C SER A 106 -7.75 -5.61 -8.49
N ARG A 107 -7.46 -4.42 -7.94
CA ARG A 107 -8.21 -3.19 -8.20
C ARG A 107 -8.28 -2.79 -9.68
N SER A 108 -7.19 -2.96 -10.42
CA SER A 108 -7.05 -2.62 -11.83
C SER A 108 -6.00 -3.51 -12.51
N PHE A 109 -5.93 -3.47 -13.85
CA PHE A 109 -4.85 -4.16 -14.57
C PHE A 109 -3.46 -3.63 -14.16
N ASP A 110 -3.32 -2.32 -13.98
CA ASP A 110 -2.05 -1.69 -13.65
C ASP A 110 -1.58 -2.06 -12.24
N THR A 111 -2.49 -2.11 -11.26
CA THR A 111 -2.16 -2.59 -9.90
C THR A 111 -1.91 -4.09 -9.89
N PHE A 112 -2.60 -4.87 -10.73
CA PHE A 112 -2.42 -6.31 -10.79
C PHE A 112 -1.02 -6.67 -11.30
N CYS A 113 -0.54 -5.95 -12.32
CA CYS A 113 0.81 -6.10 -12.86
C CYS A 113 1.89 -5.40 -12.03
N GLY A 114 1.56 -4.26 -11.40
CA GLY A 114 2.52 -3.40 -10.71
C GLY A 114 2.78 -3.76 -9.26
N LEU A 115 1.75 -4.21 -8.51
CA LEU A 115 1.93 -4.56 -7.10
C LEU A 115 2.65 -5.91 -6.95
N PRO A 116 3.73 -5.96 -6.15
CA PRO A 116 4.48 -7.20 -5.91
C PRO A 116 3.62 -8.32 -5.31
N ASP A 117 3.65 -9.49 -5.96
CA ASP A 117 2.93 -10.68 -5.49
C ASP A 117 3.40 -11.12 -4.09
N ALA A 118 4.66 -10.84 -3.77
CA ALA A 118 5.29 -11.10 -2.48
C ALA A 118 4.48 -10.52 -1.29
N PHE A 119 3.76 -9.42 -1.50
CA PHE A 119 2.91 -8.83 -0.44
C PHE A 119 1.82 -9.78 0.04
N LEU A 120 1.27 -10.64 -0.84
CA LEU A 120 0.20 -11.56 -0.45
C LEU A 120 0.69 -12.68 0.47
N VAL A 121 1.98 -12.99 0.48
CA VAL A 121 2.55 -14.17 1.13
C VAL A 121 3.61 -13.83 2.19
N VAL A 122 3.64 -12.60 2.69
CA VAL A 122 4.61 -12.11 3.70
C VAL A 122 4.59 -12.84 5.04
N ASN A 123 3.51 -13.59 5.31
CA ASN A 123 3.35 -14.44 6.50
C ASN A 123 3.85 -15.86 6.29
N GLY A 124 4.44 -16.15 5.14
CA GLY A 124 4.83 -17.48 4.68
C GLY A 124 3.82 -18.04 3.68
N VAL A 125 4.30 -18.69 2.61
CA VAL A 125 3.45 -19.17 1.51
C VAL A 125 2.42 -20.18 2.00
N GLU A 126 2.86 -21.24 2.69
CA GLU A 126 1.96 -22.30 3.17
C GLU A 126 0.91 -21.76 4.14
N ARG A 127 1.35 -20.96 5.13
CA ARG A 127 0.46 -20.34 6.13
C ARG A 127 -0.60 -19.45 5.48
N THR A 128 -0.22 -18.69 4.45
CA THR A 128 -1.15 -17.82 3.73
C THR A 128 -2.16 -18.65 2.95
N LEU A 129 -1.72 -19.69 2.25
CA LEU A 129 -2.62 -20.60 1.52
C LEU A 129 -3.60 -21.30 2.45
N GLU A 130 -3.16 -21.78 3.62
CA GLU A 130 -4.02 -22.37 4.63
C GLU A 130 -5.10 -21.39 5.12
N TYR A 131 -4.71 -20.16 5.44
CA TYR A 131 -5.64 -19.11 5.86
C TYR A 131 -6.67 -18.79 4.78
N ILE A 132 -6.24 -18.62 3.54
CA ILE A 132 -7.13 -18.32 2.41
C ILE A 132 -8.11 -19.47 2.18
N ARG A 133 -7.66 -20.73 2.19
CA ARG A 133 -8.53 -21.91 2.03
C ARG A 133 -9.61 -22.00 3.10
N GLY A 134 -9.31 -21.54 4.32
CA GLY A 134 -10.25 -21.50 5.44
C GLY A 134 -11.19 -20.29 5.46
N SER A 135 -11.06 -19.36 4.53
CA SER A 135 -11.84 -18.13 4.47
C SER A 135 -13.15 -18.30 3.68
N ASP A 136 -14.13 -17.47 4.01
CA ASP A 136 -15.40 -17.32 3.29
C ASP A 136 -15.40 -16.09 2.35
N ASP A 137 -14.24 -15.49 2.10
CA ASP A 137 -14.13 -14.32 1.23
C ASP A 137 -14.52 -14.64 -0.23
N SER A 138 -15.30 -13.75 -0.86
CA SER A 138 -15.74 -13.91 -2.24
C SER A 138 -14.61 -13.99 -3.27
N GLY A 139 -13.45 -13.40 -2.96
CA GLY A 139 -12.26 -13.43 -3.79
C GLY A 139 -11.38 -14.67 -3.58
N ARG A 140 -11.75 -15.59 -2.69
CA ARG A 140 -10.92 -16.73 -2.30
C ARG A 140 -10.44 -17.56 -3.47
N ASP A 141 -11.36 -18.04 -4.31
CA ASP A 141 -11.01 -19.00 -5.35
C ASP A 141 -10.08 -18.36 -6.40
N TRP A 142 -10.31 -17.09 -6.73
CA TRP A 142 -9.45 -16.34 -7.65
C TRP A 142 -8.06 -16.06 -7.04
N CYS A 143 -8.01 -15.71 -5.75
CA CYS A 143 -6.74 -15.52 -5.05
C CYS A 143 -5.93 -16.83 -4.98
N LEU A 144 -6.58 -17.96 -4.71
CA LEU A 144 -5.92 -19.27 -4.71
C LEU A 144 -5.39 -19.65 -6.09
N GLU A 145 -6.16 -19.45 -7.16
CA GLU A 145 -5.71 -19.69 -8.54
C GLU A 145 -4.49 -18.84 -8.87
N PHE A 146 -4.49 -17.57 -8.48
CA PHE A 146 -3.36 -16.68 -8.66
C PHE A 146 -2.10 -17.17 -7.91
N LEU A 147 -2.25 -17.54 -6.64
CA LEU A 147 -1.14 -18.01 -5.81
C LEU A 147 -0.60 -19.38 -6.22
N ASP A 148 -1.39 -20.22 -6.89
CA ASP A 148 -0.90 -21.48 -7.46
C ASP A 148 0.22 -21.22 -8.50
N GLY A 149 0.11 -20.12 -9.24
CA GLY A 149 1.17 -19.64 -10.14
C GLY A 149 2.47 -19.22 -9.42
N MET A 150 2.43 -19.05 -8.10
CA MET A 150 3.59 -18.71 -7.26
C MET A 150 4.20 -19.91 -6.53
N ALA A 151 3.81 -21.15 -6.85
CA ALA A 151 4.22 -22.34 -6.11
C ALA A 151 5.75 -22.56 -5.99
N SER A 152 6.57 -21.91 -6.83
CA SER A 152 8.03 -21.95 -6.75
C SER A 152 8.67 -20.87 -5.86
N VAL A 153 7.88 -19.92 -5.34
CA VAL A 153 8.37 -18.83 -4.49
C VAL A 153 8.58 -19.35 -3.07
N THR A 154 9.75 -19.07 -2.49
CA THR A 154 10.06 -19.43 -1.09
C THR A 154 9.92 -18.22 -0.18
N ASP A 155 9.79 -18.47 1.13
CA ASP A 155 9.69 -17.42 2.13
C ASP A 155 10.97 -16.55 2.18
N GLU A 156 12.14 -17.13 1.90
CA GLU A 156 13.40 -16.39 1.75
C GLU A 156 13.36 -15.44 0.55
N ALA A 157 12.87 -15.91 -0.60
CA ALA A 157 12.72 -15.07 -1.79
C ALA A 157 11.73 -13.92 -1.54
N VAL A 158 10.65 -14.16 -0.79
CA VAL A 158 9.71 -13.12 -0.35
C VAL A 158 10.41 -12.10 0.54
N ALA A 159 11.18 -12.54 1.54
CA ALA A 159 11.92 -11.65 2.43
C ALA A 159 12.94 -10.78 1.68
N GLU A 160 13.73 -11.38 0.77
CA GLU A 160 14.66 -10.64 -0.08
C GLU A 160 13.94 -9.63 -0.98
N LYS A 161 12.79 -10.00 -1.53
CA LYS A 161 11.98 -9.12 -2.38
C LYS A 161 11.46 -7.92 -1.58
N LEU A 162 11.02 -8.10 -0.34
CA LEU A 162 10.58 -7.00 0.53
C LEU A 162 11.70 -6.00 0.81
N VAL A 163 12.92 -6.48 1.10
CA VAL A 163 14.08 -5.61 1.30
C VAL A 163 14.33 -4.75 0.06
N ARG A 164 14.34 -5.36 -1.14
CA ARG A 164 14.53 -4.62 -2.39
C ARG A 164 13.43 -3.61 -2.68
N ILE A 165 12.18 -3.92 -2.33
CA ILE A 165 11.06 -2.98 -2.49
C ILE A 165 11.23 -1.80 -1.54
N ARG A 166 11.65 -2.05 -0.29
CA ARG A 166 11.93 -0.99 0.67
C ARG A 166 13.06 -0.08 0.19
N GLU A 167 14.14 -0.65 -0.34
CA GLU A 167 15.24 0.10 -0.95
C GLU A 167 14.77 0.95 -2.13
N TYR A 168 14.00 0.35 -3.04
CA TYR A 168 13.43 1.06 -4.19
C TYR A 168 12.63 2.31 -3.78
N TYR A 169 11.73 2.20 -2.80
CA TYR A 169 10.97 3.36 -2.34
C TYR A 169 11.82 4.36 -1.55
N GLY A 170 12.89 3.90 -0.88
CA GLY A 170 13.88 4.78 -0.28
C GLY A 170 14.61 5.64 -1.32
N GLU A 171 15.07 5.03 -2.41
CA GLU A 171 15.73 5.73 -3.53
C GLU A 171 14.76 6.68 -4.25
N LEU A 172 13.52 6.23 -4.48
CA LEU A 172 12.50 7.06 -5.13
C LEU A 172 12.20 8.34 -4.34
N ARG A 173 12.13 8.25 -3.01
CA ARG A 173 11.97 9.41 -2.12
C ARG A 173 13.14 10.39 -2.23
N GLU A 174 14.37 9.88 -2.28
CA GLU A 174 15.57 10.72 -2.44
C GLU A 174 15.53 11.47 -3.77
N LEU A 175 15.16 10.80 -4.87
CA LEU A 175 15.00 11.43 -6.19
C LEU A 175 13.96 12.55 -6.19
N ARG A 176 12.81 12.35 -5.51
CA ARG A 176 11.76 13.37 -5.38
C ARG A 176 12.18 14.56 -4.54
N SER A 177 13.05 14.34 -3.55
CA SER A 177 13.56 15.39 -2.67
C SER A 177 14.56 16.33 -3.38
N ASP A 178 15.15 15.88 -4.49
CA ASP A 178 16.13 16.62 -5.29
C ASP A 178 15.50 17.39 -6.48
N GLU A 179 14.20 17.23 -6.75
CA GLU A 179 13.51 18.02 -7.77
C GLU A 179 13.24 19.46 -7.26
N PRO A 180 13.62 20.51 -8.02
CA PRO A 180 13.33 21.89 -7.64
C PRO A 180 11.81 22.16 -7.70
N ALA A 181 11.29 22.76 -6.62
CA ALA A 181 9.90 23.19 -6.47
C ALA A 181 9.44 24.24 -7.49
#